data_AF-A0A4U5PKH1-F1
#
_entry.id   AF-A0A4U5PKH1-F1
#
_cell.length_a   1.000
_cell.length_b   1.000
_cell.length_c   1.000
_cell.angle_alpha   90.00
_cell.angle_beta   90.00
_cell.angle_gamma   90.00
#
_symmetry.space_group_name_H-M   'P 1'
#
loop_
_entity.id
_entity.type
_entity.pdbx_description
1 polymer ?
#
loop_
_entity_poly.entity_id
_entity_poly.type
_entity_poly.pdbx_seq_one_letter_code
_entity_poly.pdbx_strand_id
1 'polypeptide(L)'
;MLLLDKIEKLRVVKRAYIPIWKCQLCKTTIKSILGKLLQHIGLHEDLPCYCFIEGCDKYLKSQGSLVVHLQASHNLMVPDMNSHQYHRLQEIRETYLQESRKYLDRYFPPESFVEFCDHKRRYRSNFEDSECRKCGKMVERATSRRNHVAGHISALFECVVRGCSFLATTSTFSLHLKRVHSKKMKDLTKEELFEYRVQDGKAEVHQDREQGVA
;
A
#
# COMPACT_ATOMS: atom_id res chain seq x y z
N MET A 1 -22.98 -18.37 18.03
CA MET A 1 -22.01 -17.27 17.87
C MET A 1 -20.96 -17.72 16.87
N LEU A 2 -21.02 -17.19 15.65
CA LEU A 2 -20.20 -17.65 14.52
C LEU A 2 -18.72 -17.38 14.83
N LEU A 3 -17.81 -18.27 14.40
CA LEU A 3 -16.37 -18.13 14.64
C LEU A 3 -15.82 -16.76 14.16
N LEU A 4 -16.42 -16.21 13.11
CA LEU A 4 -16.13 -14.88 12.59
C LEU A 4 -16.37 -13.77 13.63
N ASP A 5 -17.43 -13.87 14.45
CA ASP A 5 -17.67 -12.92 15.54
C ASP A 5 -16.57 -13.02 16.60
N LYS A 6 -16.08 -14.23 16.88
CA LYS A 6 -14.95 -14.43 17.80
C LYS A 6 -13.68 -13.83 17.22
N ILE A 7 -13.39 -14.03 15.94
CA ILE A 7 -12.21 -13.47 15.27
C ILE A 7 -12.29 -11.94 15.23
N GLU A 8 -13.46 -11.36 14.95
CA GLU A 8 -13.64 -9.91 14.94
C GLU A 8 -13.51 -9.32 16.36
N LYS A 9 -14.01 -10.02 17.39
CA LYS A 9 -13.78 -9.65 18.79
C LYS A 9 -12.29 -9.73 19.17
N LEU A 10 -11.59 -10.78 18.75
CA LEU A 10 -10.15 -10.92 18.97
C LEU A 10 -9.36 -9.81 18.26
N ARG A 11 -9.82 -9.34 17.11
CA ARG A 11 -9.20 -8.22 16.38
C ARG A 11 -9.25 -6.91 17.16
N VAL A 12 -10.32 -6.63 17.91
CA VAL A 12 -10.41 -5.44 18.77
C VAL A 12 -9.29 -5.44 19.82
N VAL A 13 -8.99 -6.62 20.39
CA VAL A 13 -7.95 -6.82 21.39
C VAL A 13 -6.54 -6.88 20.76
N LYS A 14 -6.43 -7.48 19.57
CA LYS A 14 -5.19 -7.79 18.87
C LYS A 14 -5.05 -7.01 17.56
N ARG A 15 -5.28 -5.69 17.58
CA ARG A 15 -5.20 -4.80 16.40
C ARG A 15 -3.91 -4.91 15.58
N ALA A 16 -2.84 -5.45 16.17
CA ALA A 16 -1.55 -5.64 15.53
C ALA A 16 -1.46 -6.87 14.61
N TYR A 17 -2.36 -7.85 14.74
CA TYR A 17 -2.26 -9.13 14.05
C TYR A 17 -3.26 -9.23 12.89
N ILE A 18 -2.77 -9.73 11.75
CA ILE A 18 -3.58 -9.95 10.55
C ILE A 18 -3.85 -11.45 10.45
N PRO A 19 -5.12 -11.90 10.42
CA PRO A 19 -5.41 -13.32 10.29
C PRO A 19 -5.01 -13.82 8.89
N ILE A 20 -4.53 -15.06 8.84
CA ILE A 20 -4.17 -15.77 7.61
C ILE A 20 -5.22 -16.83 7.36
N TRP A 21 -5.81 -16.79 6.17
CA TRP A 21 -6.86 -17.70 5.74
C TRP A 21 -6.42 -18.46 4.49
N LYS A 22 -6.84 -19.71 4.34
CA LYS A 22 -6.61 -20.50 3.13
C LYS A 22 -7.94 -20.85 2.48
N CYS A 23 -8.15 -20.38 1.26
CA CYS A 23 -9.39 -20.67 0.52
C CYS A 23 -9.52 -22.19 0.31
N GLN A 24 -10.68 -22.77 0.63
CA GLN A 24 -10.89 -24.21 0.44
C GLN A 24 -10.90 -24.64 -1.02
N LEU A 25 -11.35 -23.78 -1.94
CA LEU A 25 -11.45 -24.12 -3.35
C LEU A 25 -10.08 -24.02 -4.05
N CYS A 26 -9.51 -22.81 -4.15
CA CYS A 26 -8.28 -22.58 -4.91
C CYS A 26 -6.98 -22.72 -4.10
N LYS A 27 -7.07 -22.98 -2.79
CA LYS A 27 -5.94 -23.13 -1.86
C LYS A 27 -5.05 -21.89 -1.71
N THR A 28 -5.44 -20.75 -2.27
CA THR A 28 -4.74 -19.47 -2.10
C THR A 28 -4.77 -19.01 -0.64
N THR A 29 -3.60 -18.62 -0.13
CA THR A 29 -3.44 -18.04 1.20
C THR A 29 -3.65 -16.53 1.15
N ILE A 30 -4.60 -16.03 1.95
CA ILE A 30 -4.97 -14.62 2.01
C ILE A 30 -4.64 -14.08 3.39
N LYS A 31 -3.70 -13.14 3.44
CA LYS A 31 -3.30 -12.43 4.66
C LYS A 31 -4.08 -11.13 4.77
N SER A 32 -5.32 -11.19 5.25
CA SER A 32 -6.15 -9.98 5.30
C SER A 32 -7.39 -10.10 6.20
N ILE A 33 -8.01 -8.95 6.44
CA ILE A 33 -9.33 -8.79 7.04
C ILE A 33 -10.46 -9.24 6.10
N LEU A 34 -11.65 -9.43 6.69
CA LEU A 34 -12.88 -9.93 6.07
C LEU A 34 -13.18 -9.34 4.68
N GLY A 35 -13.04 -8.02 4.49
CA GLY A 35 -13.34 -7.38 3.21
C GLY A 35 -12.55 -7.95 2.02
N LYS A 36 -11.31 -8.40 2.23
CA LYS A 36 -10.52 -9.06 1.18
C LYS A 36 -10.92 -10.50 0.94
N LEU A 37 -11.39 -11.21 1.97
CA LEU A 37 -11.96 -12.55 1.80
C LEU A 37 -13.23 -12.47 0.95
N LEU A 38 -14.11 -11.52 1.25
CA LEU A 38 -15.33 -11.27 0.46
C LEU A 38 -15.00 -10.88 -0.99
N GLN A 39 -14.00 -10.02 -1.20
CA GLN A 39 -13.52 -9.71 -2.56
C GLN A 39 -13.01 -10.96 -3.29
N HIS A 40 -12.29 -11.84 -2.60
CA HIS A 40 -11.80 -13.09 -3.17
C HIS A 40 -12.93 -14.07 -3.52
N ILE A 41 -14.01 -14.12 -2.72
CA ILE A 41 -15.17 -14.98 -2.99
C ILE A 41 -15.78 -14.68 -4.36
N GLY A 42 -15.95 -13.41 -4.73
CA GLY A 42 -16.47 -13.09 -6.06
C GLY A 42 -15.51 -13.34 -7.23
N LEU A 43 -14.30 -13.88 -6.99
CA LEU A 43 -13.51 -14.49 -8.07
C LEU A 43 -14.01 -15.90 -8.41
N HIS A 44 -14.68 -16.57 -7.47
CA HIS A 44 -15.24 -17.90 -7.63
C HIS A 44 -16.74 -17.85 -7.94
N GLU A 45 -17.45 -16.89 -7.36
CA GLU A 45 -18.88 -16.70 -7.54
C GLU A 45 -19.15 -15.61 -8.59
N ASP A 46 -20.16 -15.81 -9.43
CA ASP A 46 -20.54 -14.86 -10.50
C ASP A 46 -21.40 -13.72 -9.92
N LEU A 47 -20.78 -12.89 -9.08
CA LEU A 47 -21.47 -11.81 -8.36
C LEU A 47 -21.57 -10.55 -9.24
N PRO A 48 -22.78 -10.12 -9.61
CA PRO A 48 -22.96 -9.03 -10.55
C PRO A 48 -22.47 -7.68 -10.03
N CYS A 49 -21.63 -7.03 -10.81
CA CYS A 49 -21.32 -5.60 -10.70
C CYS A 49 -21.63 -4.92 -12.04
N TYR A 50 -22.83 -4.36 -12.19
CA TYR A 50 -23.26 -3.66 -13.40
C TYR A 50 -22.67 -2.25 -13.45
N CYS A 51 -22.32 -1.79 -14.66
CA CYS A 51 -22.03 -0.39 -14.88
C CYS A 51 -23.30 0.45 -14.69
N PHE A 52 -23.19 1.60 -14.00
CA PHE A 52 -24.32 2.51 -13.74
C PHE A 52 -24.33 3.73 -14.68
N ILE A 53 -23.48 3.74 -15.71
CA ILE A 53 -23.46 4.80 -16.72
C ILE A 53 -24.53 4.49 -17.76
N GLU A 54 -25.36 5.47 -18.07
CA GLU A 54 -26.45 5.36 -19.05
C GLU A 54 -25.90 4.91 -20.42
N GLY A 55 -26.52 3.87 -20.99
CA GLY A 55 -26.08 3.26 -22.25
C GLY A 55 -24.91 2.28 -22.14
N CYS A 56 -24.47 1.92 -20.93
CA CYS A 56 -23.42 0.92 -20.72
C CYS A 56 -23.94 -0.34 -20.01
N ASP A 57 -24.19 -1.41 -20.77
CA ASP A 57 -24.68 -2.69 -20.25
C ASP A 57 -23.55 -3.64 -19.81
N LYS A 58 -22.37 -3.09 -19.48
CA LYS A 58 -21.22 -3.93 -19.12
C LYS A 58 -21.43 -4.59 -17.77
N TYR A 59 -21.22 -5.90 -17.78
CA TYR A 59 -21.22 -6.79 -16.62
C TYR A 59 -19.79 -7.12 -16.18
N LEU A 60 -19.49 -6.90 -14.90
CA LEU A 60 -18.19 -7.17 -14.31
C LEU A 60 -18.32 -8.13 -13.11
N LYS A 61 -17.33 -9.01 -12.94
CA LYS A 61 -17.31 -10.03 -11.87
C LYS A 61 -16.84 -9.51 -10.51
N SER A 62 -16.33 -8.28 -10.44
CA SER A 62 -15.83 -7.72 -9.19
C SER A 62 -15.94 -6.20 -9.15
N GLN A 63 -16.04 -5.66 -7.92
CA GLN A 63 -15.99 -4.23 -7.67
C GLN A 63 -14.71 -3.58 -8.24
N GLY A 64 -13.56 -4.27 -8.14
CA GLY A 64 -12.29 -3.75 -8.66
C GLY A 64 -12.31 -3.62 -10.18
N SER A 65 -12.86 -4.63 -10.86
CA SER A 65 -13.06 -4.61 -12.31
C SER A 65 -14.02 -3.51 -12.75
N LEU A 66 -15.08 -3.25 -11.98
CA LEU A 66 -16.00 -2.14 -12.24
C LEU A 66 -15.29 -0.78 -12.16
N VAL A 67 -14.49 -0.53 -11.12
CA VAL A 67 -13.74 0.74 -11.00
C VAL A 67 -12.77 0.95 -12.17
N VAL A 68 -12.04 -0.11 -12.55
CA VAL A 68 -11.13 -0.07 -13.71
C VAL A 68 -11.91 0.18 -15.01
N HIS A 69 -13.07 -0.45 -15.17
CA HIS A 69 -13.95 -0.21 -16.32
C HIS A 69 -14.47 1.22 -16.39
N LEU A 70 -14.93 1.79 -15.27
CA LEU A 70 -15.38 3.19 -15.20
C LEU A 70 -14.27 4.16 -15.60
N GLN A 71 -13.04 3.90 -15.16
CA GLN A 71 -11.88 4.68 -15.56
C GLN A 71 -11.56 4.53 -17.05
N ALA A 72 -11.50 3.30 -17.57
CA ALA A 72 -11.03 3.04 -18.93
C ALA A 72 -12.08 3.33 -20.02
N SER A 73 -13.36 3.07 -19.74
CA SER A 73 -14.44 3.18 -20.73
C SER A 73 -15.24 4.47 -20.61
N HIS A 74 -15.24 5.10 -19.43
CA HIS A 74 -16.02 6.32 -19.17
C HIS A 74 -15.17 7.50 -18.69
N ASN A 75 -13.84 7.33 -18.59
CA ASN A 75 -12.91 8.33 -18.04
C ASN A 75 -13.37 8.89 -16.69
N LEU A 76 -14.07 8.07 -15.90
CA LEU A 76 -14.68 8.47 -14.64
C LEU A 76 -13.89 7.89 -13.48
N MET A 77 -13.07 8.72 -12.84
CA MET A 77 -12.40 8.34 -11.59
C MET A 77 -13.29 8.65 -10.39
N VAL A 78 -13.09 7.92 -9.29
CA VAL A 78 -13.85 8.13 -8.04
C VAL A 78 -13.85 9.58 -7.55
N PRO A 79 -12.72 10.34 -7.58
CA PRO A 79 -12.74 11.75 -7.17
C PRO A 79 -13.55 12.68 -8.07
N ASP A 80 -13.80 12.27 -9.33
CA ASP A 80 -14.51 13.06 -10.33
C ASP A 80 -16.02 12.71 -10.37
N MET A 81 -16.45 11.71 -9.59
CA MET A 81 -17.86 11.29 -9.52
C MET A 81 -18.70 12.35 -8.81
N ASN A 82 -19.89 12.61 -9.35
CA ASN A 82 -20.90 13.37 -8.61
C ASN A 82 -21.49 12.52 -7.47
N SER A 83 -22.24 13.17 -6.57
CA SER A 83 -22.84 12.52 -5.39
C SER A 83 -23.69 11.28 -5.76
N HIS A 84 -24.48 11.36 -6.82
CA HIS A 84 -25.33 10.25 -7.27
C HIS A 84 -24.49 9.07 -7.76
N GLN A 85 -23.51 9.30 -8.63
CA GLN A 85 -22.60 8.26 -9.14
C GLN A 85 -21.81 7.58 -8.01
N TYR A 86 -21.31 8.37 -7.07
CA TYR A 86 -20.60 7.85 -5.90
C TYR A 86 -21.51 6.98 -5.04
N HIS A 87 -22.75 7.41 -4.81
CA HIS A 87 -23.74 6.63 -4.06
C HIS A 87 -24.05 5.30 -4.75
N ARG A 88 -24.29 5.30 -6.07
CA ARG A 88 -24.49 4.08 -6.86
C ARG A 88 -23.31 3.12 -6.76
N LEU A 89 -22.08 3.64 -6.82
CA LEU A 89 -20.89 2.80 -6.63
C LEU A 89 -20.82 2.19 -5.22
N GLN A 90 -21.24 2.92 -4.18
CA GLN A 90 -21.32 2.36 -2.82
C GLN A 90 -22.43 1.31 -2.70
N GLU A 91 -23.61 1.53 -3.27
CA GLU A 91 -24.70 0.54 -3.28
C GLU A 91 -24.24 -0.78 -3.90
N ILE A 92 -23.64 -0.72 -5.10
CA ILE A 92 -23.12 -1.92 -5.79
C ILE A 92 -22.06 -2.62 -4.92
N ARG A 93 -21.19 -1.85 -4.26
CA ARG A 93 -20.17 -2.39 -3.37
C ARG A 93 -20.80 -3.10 -2.16
N GLU A 94 -21.80 -2.49 -1.53
CA GLU A 94 -22.48 -3.05 -0.37
C GLU A 94 -23.25 -4.31 -0.75
N THR A 95 -24.01 -4.28 -1.84
CA THR A 95 -24.70 -5.46 -2.39
C THR A 95 -23.71 -6.58 -2.68
N TYR A 96 -22.61 -6.30 -3.39
CA TYR A 96 -21.57 -7.29 -3.67
C TYR A 96 -21.00 -7.92 -2.40
N LEU A 97 -20.69 -7.10 -1.38
CA LEU A 97 -20.17 -7.60 -0.11
C LEU A 97 -21.21 -8.41 0.67
N GLN A 98 -22.47 -8.00 0.65
CA GLN A 98 -23.58 -8.72 1.28
C GLN A 98 -23.81 -10.07 0.62
N GLU A 99 -23.84 -10.12 -0.72
CA GLU A 99 -23.97 -11.36 -1.48
C GLU A 99 -22.76 -12.28 -1.25
N SER A 100 -21.53 -11.74 -1.28
CA SER A 100 -20.31 -12.51 -0.98
C SER A 100 -20.34 -13.18 0.40
N ARG A 101 -20.97 -12.56 1.40
CA ARG A 101 -21.03 -13.11 2.77
C ARG A 101 -21.79 -14.44 2.83
N LYS A 102 -22.76 -14.66 1.94
CA LYS A 102 -23.55 -15.91 1.89
C LYS A 102 -22.68 -17.14 1.64
N TYR A 103 -21.51 -16.94 1.01
CA TYR A 103 -20.60 -18.01 0.62
C TYR A 103 -19.38 -18.12 1.55
N LEU A 104 -19.31 -17.32 2.62
CA LEU A 104 -18.12 -17.23 3.44
C LEU A 104 -17.74 -18.57 4.08
N ASP A 105 -18.71 -19.29 4.64
CA ASP A 105 -18.48 -20.60 5.25
C ASP A 105 -18.14 -21.68 4.21
N ARG A 106 -18.50 -21.50 2.93
CA ARG A 106 -18.11 -22.41 1.84
C ARG A 106 -16.64 -22.31 1.50
N TYR A 107 -16.09 -21.09 1.48
CA TYR A 107 -14.72 -20.83 1.03
C TYR A 107 -13.71 -20.67 2.17
N PHE A 108 -14.18 -20.17 3.31
CA PHE A 108 -13.41 -19.85 4.50
C PHE A 108 -14.14 -20.29 5.78
N PRO A 109 -14.50 -21.58 5.92
CA PRO A 109 -15.01 -22.11 7.19
C PRO A 109 -13.94 -22.01 8.28
N PRO A 110 -14.27 -22.30 9.55
CA PRO A 110 -13.31 -22.22 10.65
C PRO A 110 -11.99 -22.94 10.42
N GLU A 111 -12.01 -24.08 9.74
CA GLU A 111 -10.85 -24.92 9.44
C GLU A 111 -9.91 -24.28 8.40
N SER A 112 -10.40 -23.27 7.67
CA SER A 112 -9.58 -22.48 6.74
C SER A 112 -8.75 -21.40 7.42
N PHE A 113 -9.00 -21.12 8.70
CA PHE A 113 -8.11 -20.28 9.48
C PHE A 113 -6.79 -21.01 9.71
N VAL A 114 -5.68 -20.40 9.29
CA VAL A 114 -4.36 -21.00 9.44
C VAL A 114 -3.74 -20.54 10.76
N GLU A 115 -3.51 -19.24 10.87
CA GLU A 115 -2.84 -18.63 12.02
C GLU A 115 -3.01 -17.11 11.98
N PHE A 116 -2.53 -16.44 13.03
CA PHE A 116 -2.29 -15.00 12.95
C PHE A 116 -0.91 -14.76 12.38
N CYS A 117 -0.82 -13.79 11.47
CA CYS A 117 0.46 -13.30 10.98
C CYS A 117 1.20 -12.62 12.14
N ASP A 118 2.14 -13.34 12.76
CA ASP A 118 3.01 -12.84 13.85
C ASP A 118 3.98 -11.76 13.38
N HIS A 119 4.06 -11.59 12.06
CA HIS A 119 4.45 -10.32 11.50
C HIS A 119 3.31 -9.38 11.82
N LYS A 120 3.34 -8.78 13.02
CA LYS A 120 2.77 -7.45 13.29
C LYS A 120 2.97 -6.66 12.01
N ARG A 121 2.04 -5.80 11.60
CA ARG A 121 2.30 -4.84 10.53
C ARG A 121 3.50 -4.00 10.96
N ARG A 122 4.72 -4.54 10.77
CA ARG A 122 5.96 -4.09 11.36
C ARG A 122 6.26 -2.92 10.47
N TYR A 123 5.74 -1.78 10.86
CA TYR A 123 6.50 -0.56 10.72
C TYR A 123 7.89 -0.94 11.25
N ARG A 124 8.81 -1.31 10.33
CA ARG A 124 10.19 -1.73 10.66
C ARG A 124 10.81 -0.72 11.63
N SER A 125 10.35 0.52 11.53
CA SER A 125 10.58 1.63 12.45
C SER A 125 10.39 1.36 13.94
N ASN A 126 9.53 0.42 14.35
CA ASN A 126 9.27 0.18 15.76
C ASN A 126 10.26 -0.81 16.39
N PHE A 127 11.13 -1.41 15.58
CA PHE A 127 12.19 -2.32 16.02
C PHE A 127 13.59 -1.73 15.81
N GLU A 128 13.67 -0.55 15.22
CA GLU A 128 14.90 0.22 15.14
C GLU A 128 15.05 0.99 16.45
N ASP A 129 16.21 0.87 17.10
CA ASP A 129 16.56 1.70 18.25
C ASP A 129 16.33 3.17 17.89
N SER A 130 15.64 3.89 18.77
CA SER A 130 15.45 5.33 18.60
C SER A 130 16.77 6.09 18.69
N GLU A 131 17.78 5.50 19.34
CA GLU A 131 19.12 6.04 19.47
C GLU A 131 20.00 5.68 18.27
N CYS A 132 20.66 6.69 17.68
CA CYS A 132 21.66 6.45 16.65
C CYS A 132 22.95 5.88 17.25
N ARG A 133 23.35 4.68 16.83
CA ARG A 133 24.58 4.02 17.33
C ARG A 133 25.87 4.79 17.11
N LYS A 134 25.95 5.64 16.08
CA LYS A 134 27.17 6.41 15.77
C LYS A 134 27.34 7.64 16.66
N CYS A 135 26.24 8.28 17.08
CA CYS A 135 26.33 9.57 17.78
C CYS A 135 25.42 9.71 19.01
N GLY A 136 24.73 8.64 19.43
CA GLY A 136 23.84 8.62 20.60
C GLY A 136 22.57 9.48 20.48
N LYS A 137 22.30 10.07 19.31
CA LYS A 137 21.16 10.99 19.16
C LYS A 137 19.85 10.21 19.09
N MET A 138 18.90 10.58 19.94
CA MET A 138 17.53 10.06 19.91
C MET A 138 16.72 10.67 18.75
N VAL A 139 16.16 9.81 17.91
CA VAL A 139 15.32 10.18 16.77
C VAL A 139 14.12 9.24 16.71
N GLU A 140 12.94 9.78 17.04
CA GLU A 140 11.73 8.98 17.25
C GLU A 140 11.14 8.40 15.96
N ARG A 141 11.15 9.19 14.87
CA ARG A 141 10.52 8.82 13.60
C ARG A 141 11.50 8.06 12.72
N ALA A 142 11.08 6.92 12.16
CA ALA A 142 11.92 6.12 11.26
C ALA A 142 12.47 6.87 10.06
N THR A 143 11.64 7.68 9.41
CA THR A 143 12.07 8.47 8.25
C THR A 143 13.16 9.47 8.66
N SER A 144 13.00 10.10 9.83
CA SER A 144 14.02 10.98 10.40
C SER A 144 15.28 10.21 10.79
N ARG A 145 15.17 8.98 11.33
CA ARG A 145 16.33 8.11 11.62
C ARG A 145 17.11 7.75 10.37
N ARG A 146 16.43 7.31 9.31
CA ARG A 146 17.08 6.99 8.04
C ARG A 146 17.79 8.18 7.45
N ASN A 147 17.15 9.36 7.47
CA ASN A 147 17.80 10.60 7.02
C ASN A 147 18.99 10.99 7.90
N HIS A 148 18.87 10.79 9.21
CA HIS A 148 19.95 11.05 10.15
C HIS A 148 21.15 10.12 9.90
N VAL A 149 20.92 8.81 9.75
CA VAL A 149 21.95 7.83 9.40
C VAL A 149 22.53 8.10 8.01
N ALA A 150 21.71 8.50 7.03
CA ALA A 150 22.19 8.89 5.70
C ALA A 150 23.20 10.05 5.77
N GLY A 151 23.02 11.00 6.69
CA GLY A 151 24.01 12.05 6.95
C GLY A 151 25.34 11.52 7.51
N HIS A 152 25.31 10.42 8.26
CA HIS A 152 26.50 9.79 8.82
C HIS A 152 27.32 9.00 7.80
N ILE A 153 26.64 8.36 6.84
CA ILE A 153 27.28 7.56 5.77
C ILE A 153 27.48 8.37 4.48
N SER A 154 27.28 9.69 4.54
CA SER A 154 27.39 10.59 3.38
C SER A 154 26.53 10.17 2.18
N ALA A 155 25.39 9.52 2.43
CA ALA A 155 24.40 9.15 1.41
C ALA A 155 23.44 10.31 1.08
N LEU A 156 23.89 11.55 1.30
CA LEU A 156 23.20 12.76 0.89
C LEU A 156 23.80 13.25 -0.43
N PHE A 157 22.96 13.70 -1.35
CA PHE A 157 23.39 14.29 -2.61
C PHE A 157 22.74 15.67 -2.80
N GLU A 158 23.42 16.52 -3.58
CA GLU A 158 22.94 17.87 -3.90
C GLU A 158 21.75 17.83 -4.86
N CYS A 159 20.86 18.80 -4.71
CA CYS A 159 19.73 18.94 -5.63
C CYS A 159 20.23 19.21 -7.06
N VAL A 160 19.80 18.38 -8.00
CA VAL A 160 20.15 18.49 -9.43
C VAL A 160 19.56 19.74 -10.11
N VAL A 161 18.64 20.46 -9.46
CA VAL A 161 18.09 21.69 -10.01
C VAL A 161 19.14 22.79 -9.88
N ARG A 162 19.55 23.34 -11.03
CA ARG A 162 20.64 24.32 -11.11
C ARG A 162 20.45 25.49 -10.14
N GLY A 163 21.46 25.74 -9.30
CA GLY A 163 21.46 26.81 -8.30
C GLY A 163 20.86 26.42 -6.94
N CYS A 164 20.50 25.16 -6.73
CA CYS A 164 20.03 24.67 -5.44
C CYS A 164 21.12 23.85 -4.72
N SER A 165 21.56 24.31 -3.55
CA SER A 165 22.56 23.61 -2.71
C SER A 165 21.95 22.70 -1.65
N PHE A 166 20.67 22.35 -1.77
CA PHE A 166 20.00 21.51 -0.79
C PHE A 166 20.49 20.06 -0.88
N LEU A 167 20.90 19.50 0.26
CA LEU A 167 21.29 18.10 0.38
C LEU A 167 20.07 17.23 0.73
N ALA A 168 19.79 16.23 -0.10
CA ALA A 168 18.65 15.34 0.06
C ALA A 168 19.07 13.86 0.10
N THR A 169 18.23 13.04 0.73
CA THR A 169 18.24 11.59 0.48
C THR A 169 17.28 11.28 -0.67
N THR A 170 17.38 10.09 -1.26
CA THR A 170 16.40 9.58 -2.24
C THR A 170 14.95 9.76 -1.77
N SER A 171 14.71 9.53 -0.47
CA SER A 171 13.38 9.63 0.13
C SER A 171 12.87 11.06 0.32
N THR A 172 13.76 12.04 0.55
CA THR A 172 13.36 13.45 0.77
C THR A 172 13.41 14.29 -0.49
N PHE A 173 14.14 13.84 -1.51
CA PHE A 173 14.34 14.58 -2.75
C PHE A 173 13.03 14.90 -3.47
N SER A 174 12.12 13.93 -3.62
CA SER A 174 10.82 14.14 -4.25
C SER A 174 9.95 15.19 -3.53
N LEU A 175 10.02 15.22 -2.19
CA LEU A 175 9.30 16.21 -1.38
C LEU A 175 9.94 17.59 -1.49
N HIS A 176 11.27 17.66 -1.51
CA HIS A 176 12.02 18.89 -1.73
C HIS A 176 11.67 19.51 -3.08
N LEU A 177 11.73 18.74 -4.18
CA LEU A 177 11.36 19.19 -5.52
C LEU A 177 9.95 19.78 -5.54
N LYS A 178 8.98 19.11 -4.91
CA LYS A 178 7.59 19.58 -4.89
C LYS A 178 7.43 20.89 -4.11
N ARG A 179 8.18 21.09 -3.03
CA ARG A 179 8.00 22.25 -2.14
C ARG A 179 8.82 23.47 -2.56
N VAL A 180 10.05 23.26 -2.98
CA VAL A 180 11.00 24.34 -3.28
C VAL A 180 10.95 24.71 -4.76
N HIS A 181 10.76 23.72 -5.64
CA HIS A 181 10.79 23.92 -7.09
C HIS A 181 9.42 23.76 -7.75
N SER A 182 8.38 23.38 -7.00
CA SER A 182 7.05 23.05 -7.55
C SER A 182 7.10 21.99 -8.68
N LYS A 183 8.16 21.17 -8.72
CA LYS A 183 8.40 20.11 -9.72
C LYS A 183 8.12 18.73 -9.15
N LYS A 184 7.74 17.78 -10.01
CA LYS A 184 7.76 16.33 -9.74
C LYS A 184 8.95 15.70 -10.46
N MET A 185 9.29 14.46 -10.10
CA MET A 185 10.38 13.71 -10.76
C MET A 185 10.25 13.65 -12.29
N LYS A 186 9.02 13.55 -12.80
CA LYS A 186 8.72 13.52 -14.24
C LYS A 186 8.87 14.87 -14.96
N ASP A 187 9.00 15.96 -14.19
CA ASP A 187 9.14 17.32 -14.71
C ASP A 187 10.62 17.76 -14.75
N LEU A 188 11.56 16.88 -14.37
CA LEU A 188 12.99 17.11 -14.50
C LEU A 188 13.44 17.01 -15.96
N THR A 189 14.45 17.79 -16.35
CA THR A 189 15.06 17.63 -17.68
C THR A 189 15.81 16.30 -17.79
N LYS A 190 16.19 15.90 -19.01
CA LYS A 190 16.94 14.66 -19.22
C LYS A 190 18.28 14.69 -18.49
N GLU A 191 18.91 15.86 -18.45
CA GLU A 191 20.18 16.13 -17.78
C GLU A 191 20.01 16.06 -16.25
N GLU A 192 19.03 16.77 -15.69
CA GLU A 192 18.69 16.72 -14.25
C GLU A 192 18.39 15.28 -13.79
N LEU A 193 17.63 14.52 -14.60
CA LEU A 193 17.27 13.14 -14.29
C LEU A 193 18.47 12.18 -14.39
N PHE A 194 19.38 12.41 -15.34
CA PHE A 194 20.60 11.64 -15.47
C PHE A 194 21.53 11.84 -14.27
N GLU A 195 21.76 13.11 -13.87
CA GLU A 195 22.55 13.44 -12.69
C GLU A 195 21.97 12.79 -11.42
N TYR A 196 20.65 12.84 -11.26
CA TYR A 196 19.96 12.21 -10.14
C TYR A 196 20.25 10.70 -10.08
N ARG A 197 20.18 9.98 -11.21
CA ARG A 197 20.46 8.54 -11.25
C ARG A 197 21.91 8.21 -10.94
N VAL A 198 22.85 9.04 -11.41
CA VAL A 198 24.28 8.86 -11.13
C VAL A 198 24.56 9.06 -9.65
N GLN A 199 23.94 10.05 -9.01
CA GLN A 199 24.09 10.32 -7.58
C GLN A 199 23.41 9.23 -6.73
N ASP A 200 22.21 8.78 -7.10
CA ASP A 200 21.47 7.72 -6.40
C ASP A 200 22.23 6.39 -6.46
N GLY A 201 22.76 6.01 -7.63
CA GLY A 201 23.55 4.78 -7.78
C GLY A 201 24.88 4.79 -7.01
N LYS A 202 25.50 5.96 -6.79
CA LYS A 202 26.69 6.09 -5.94
C LYS A 202 26.36 5.87 -4.46
N ALA A 203 25.19 6.30 -4.01
CA ALA A 203 24.76 6.11 -2.63
C ALA A 203 24.56 4.62 -2.28
N GLU A 204 24.17 3.78 -3.24
CA GLU A 204 23.97 2.34 -3.04
C GLU A 204 25.31 1.59 -2.86
N VAL A 205 26.36 1.93 -3.62
CA VAL A 205 27.66 1.23 -3.57
C VAL A 205 28.40 1.42 -2.23
N HIS A 206 28.16 2.54 -1.54
CA HIS A 206 28.74 2.77 -0.21
C HIS A 206 28.14 1.89 0.89
N GLN A 207 26.91 1.38 0.70
CA GLN A 207 26.20 0.60 1.71
C GLN A 207 26.69 -0.87 1.81
N ASP A 208 27.25 -1.41 0.73
CA ASP A 208 27.77 -2.79 0.69
C ASP A 208 29.20 -2.92 1.24
N ARG A 209 29.97 -1.83 1.28
CA ARG A 209 31.35 -1.83 1.76
C ARG A 209 31.48 -1.82 3.29
N GLU A 210 30.48 -1.32 4.01
CA GLU A 210 30.49 -1.23 5.49
C GLU A 210 29.94 -2.49 6.18
N GLN A 211 29.32 -3.42 5.46
CA GLN A 211 28.82 -4.69 6.03
C GLN A 211 29.87 -5.83 6.01
N GLY A 212 31.08 -5.57 5.51
CA GLY A 212 32.15 -6.55 5.31
C GLY A 212 33.32 -6.48 6.30
N VAL A 213 33.16 -5.87 7.47
CA VAL A 213 34.20 -5.87 8.52
C VAL A 213 33.65 -6.58 9.76
N ALA A 214 34.04 -7.85 9.89
CA ALA A 214 33.89 -8.68 11.08
C ALA A 214 35.13 -8.53 11.97
#